data_AF-A0A380P3E4-F1
#
_entry.id   AF-A0A380P3E4-F1
#
_cell.length_a   1.000
_cell.length_b   1.000
_cell.length_c   1.000
_cell.angle_alpha   90.00
_cell.angle_beta   90.00
_cell.angle_gamma   90.00
#
_symmetry.space_group_name_H-M   'P 1'
#
loop_
_entity.id
_entity.type
_entity.pdbx_description
1 polymer ?
#
loop_
_entity_poly.entity_id
_entity_poly.type
_entity_poly.pdbx_seq_one_letter_code
_entity_poly.pdbx_strand_id
1 'polypeptide(L)'
;MVVGLGTGSTAKFFIEGLAEQVQQDQLHNITCVATSIASDELGRSLGLHVVALDETDGIDITIDGADEVDPQLNGIKGGGAALFYEKLWRKHLKKYLDC
;
A
#
# COMPACT_ATOMS: atom_id res chain seq x y z
N MET A 1 9.24 9.38 3.56
CA MET A 1 7.96 9.28 2.81
C MET A 1 7.15 8.15 3.42
N VAL A 2 5.83 8.34 3.55
CA VAL A 2 4.90 7.31 4.01
C VAL A 2 4.20 6.66 2.82
N VAL A 3 4.42 5.36 2.63
CA VAL A 3 3.87 4.57 1.53
C VAL A 3 2.82 3.59 2.04
N GLY A 4 1.60 3.67 1.53
CA GLY A 4 0.55 2.71 1.79
C GLY A 4 0.69 1.47 0.90
N LEU A 5 0.77 0.31 1.55
CA LEU A 5 0.81 -1.01 0.92
C LEU A 5 -0.62 -1.53 0.79
N GLY A 6 -1.12 -1.61 -0.44
CA GLY A 6 -2.43 -2.16 -0.75
C GLY A 6 -2.53 -3.67 -0.56
N THR A 7 -3.65 -4.26 -0.96
CA THR A 7 -3.95 -5.68 -0.77
C THR A 7 -4.19 -6.40 -2.10
N GLY A 8 -3.80 -7.67 -2.16
CA GLY A 8 -4.06 -8.55 -3.29
C GLY A 8 -2.81 -9.01 -4.02
N SER A 9 -3.00 -9.85 -5.04
CA SER A 9 -1.91 -10.48 -5.78
C SER A 9 -1.05 -9.48 -6.56
N THR A 10 -1.63 -8.40 -7.07
CA THR A 10 -0.88 -7.36 -7.79
C THR A 10 -0.06 -6.50 -6.82
N ALA A 11 -0.66 -6.08 -5.70
CA ALA A 11 0.01 -5.29 -4.67
C ALA A 11 1.24 -6.03 -4.09
N LYS A 12 1.20 -7.36 -4.02
CA LYS A 12 2.35 -8.19 -3.63
C LYS A 12 3.61 -7.88 -4.44
N PHE A 13 3.51 -7.82 -5.77
CA PHE A 13 4.67 -7.54 -6.63
C PHE A 13 5.23 -6.13 -6.40
N PHE A 14 4.35 -5.17 -6.12
CA PHE A 14 4.79 -3.82 -5.75
C PHE A 14 5.56 -3.83 -4.43
N ILE A 15 5.08 -4.54 -3.40
CA ILE A 15 5.75 -4.63 -2.10
C ILE A 15 7.14 -5.27 -2.25
N GLU A 16 7.25 -6.34 -3.05
CA GLU A 16 8.52 -7.00 -3.35
C GLU A 16 9.50 -6.05 -4.07
N GLY A 17 9.04 -5.35 -5.10
CA GLY A 17 9.86 -4.38 -5.83
C GLY A 17 10.28 -3.18 -4.96
N LEU A 18 9.38 -2.67 -4.10
CA LEU A 18 9.71 -1.61 -3.15
C LEU A 18 10.81 -2.04 -2.19
N ALA A 19 10.70 -3.24 -1.63
CA ALA A 19 11.71 -3.78 -0.73
C ALA A 19 13.07 -3.92 -1.43
N GLU A 20 13.09 -4.42 -2.67
CA GLU A 20 14.32 -4.51 -3.46
C GLU A 20 14.99 -3.14 -3.62
N GLN A 21 14.23 -2.10 -3.98
CA GLN A 21 14.77 -0.75 -4.14
C GLN A 21 15.32 -0.15 -2.84
N VAL A 22 14.66 -0.44 -1.71
CA VAL A 22 15.14 -0.02 -0.38
C VAL A 22 16.43 -0.78 0.00
N GLN A 23 16.50 -2.08 -0.25
CA GLN A 23 17.69 -2.90 0.03
C GLN A 23 18.88 -2.55 -0.86
N GLN A 24 18.64 -2.14 -2.10
CA GLN A 24 19.66 -1.64 -3.03
C GLN A 24 20.11 -0.21 -2.73
N ASP A 25 19.61 0.40 -1.64
CA ASP A 25 19.92 1.77 -1.22
C ASP A 25 19.57 2.82 -2.31
N GLN A 26 18.55 2.53 -3.13
CA GLN A 26 18.03 3.46 -4.15
C GLN A 26 16.87 4.31 -3.63
N LEU A 27 16.19 3.82 -2.59
CA LEU A 27 15.14 4.55 -1.87
C LEU A 27 15.45 4.53 -0.37
N HIS A 28 15.50 5.71 0.23
CA HIS A 28 15.76 5.87 1.67
C HIS A 28 14.58 6.53 2.38
N ASN A 29 14.56 6.43 3.72
CA ASN A 29 13.56 7.06 4.58
C ASN A 29 12.12 6.71 4.19
N ILE A 30 11.88 5.45 3.79
CA ILE A 30 10.57 4.91 3.50
C ILE A 30 9.96 4.32 4.77
N THR A 31 8.77 4.79 5.13
CA THR A 31 7.92 4.20 6.16
C THR A 31 6.67 3.67 5.49
N CYS A 32 6.23 2.47 5.86
CA CYS A 32 5.12 1.79 5.23
C CYS A 32 3.94 1.65 6.20
N VAL A 33 2.73 1.68 5.68
CA VAL A 33 1.50 1.29 6.39
C VAL A 33 0.80 0.25 5.51
N ALA A 34 0.14 -0.78 6.05
CA ALA A 34 -0.46 -1.87 5.26
C ALA A 34 -2.00 -2.02 5.44
N THR A 35 -2.77 -2.16 4.35
CA THR A 35 -4.25 -2.23 4.39
C THR A 35 -4.79 -3.59 4.81
N SER A 36 -3.93 -4.61 4.89
CA SER A 36 -4.25 -5.95 5.36
C SER A 36 -3.09 -6.55 6.14
N ILE A 37 -3.43 -7.58 6.93
CA ILE A 37 -2.45 -8.40 7.67
C ILE A 37 -1.43 -9.02 6.71
N ALA A 38 -1.91 -9.53 5.56
CA ALA A 38 -1.03 -10.16 4.57
C ALA A 38 0.03 -9.20 4.02
N SER A 39 -0.34 -7.94 3.75
CA SER A 39 0.60 -6.93 3.27
C SER A 39 1.53 -6.42 4.38
N ASP A 40 1.07 -6.35 5.63
CA ASP A 40 1.92 -6.01 6.79
C ASP A 40 3.00 -7.09 7.00
N GLU A 41 2.58 -8.35 7.07
CA GLU A 41 3.47 -9.50 7.24
C GLU A 41 4.50 -9.59 6.11
N LEU A 42 4.06 -9.42 4.85
CA LEU A 42 4.97 -9.43 3.70
C LEU A 42 5.99 -8.31 3.80
N GLY A 43 5.56 -7.06 4.04
CA GLY A 43 6.46 -5.92 4.12
C GLY A 43 7.50 -6.08 5.22
N ARG A 44 7.07 -6.52 6.42
CA ARG A 44 7.98 -6.81 7.54
C ARG A 44 8.96 -7.93 7.21
N SER A 45 8.49 -9.00 6.55
CA SER A 45 9.34 -10.14 6.18
C SER A 45 10.45 -9.76 5.19
N LEU A 46 10.22 -8.73 4.37
CA LEU A 46 11.15 -8.19 3.40
C LEU A 46 12.06 -7.08 3.97
N GLY A 47 11.93 -6.78 5.27
CA GLY A 47 12.75 -5.77 5.94
C GLY A 47 12.29 -4.33 5.75
N LEU A 48 11.05 -4.10 5.28
CA LEU A 48 10.48 -2.75 5.23
C LEU A 48 10.11 -2.27 6.63
N HIS A 49 10.27 -0.98 6.87
CA HIS A 49 9.81 -0.33 8.10
C HIS A 49 8.29 -0.10 8.04
N VAL A 50 7.52 -1.06 8.57
CA VAL A 50 6.05 -1.00 8.61
C VAL A 50 5.56 -0.55 9.99
N VAL A 51 4.69 0.44 10.02
CA VAL A 51 4.10 1.06 11.24
C VAL A 51 2.57 1.00 11.19
N ALA A 52 1.92 1.20 12.33
CA ALA A 52 0.47 1.31 12.36
C ALA A 52 0.01 2.65 11.76
N LEU A 53 -1.25 2.72 11.28
CA LEU A 53 -1.78 3.91 10.62
C LEU A 53 -1.77 5.14 11.55
N ASP A 54 -2.11 4.92 12.82
CA ASP A 54 -2.18 5.92 13.88
C ASP A 54 -0.80 6.40 14.38
N GLU A 55 0.28 5.75 13.93
CA GLU A 55 1.66 6.17 14.18
C GLU A 55 2.16 7.17 13.11
N THR A 56 1.29 7.57 12.17
CA THR A 56 1.62 8.50 11.08
C THR A 56 0.62 9.65 10.97
N ASP A 57 1.09 10.84 10.62
CA ASP A 57 0.24 12.03 10.40
C ASP A 57 -0.52 11.99 9.05
N GLY A 58 -0.16 11.06 8.17
CA GLY A 58 -0.77 10.88 6.86
C GLY A 58 0.05 10.03 5.91
N ILE A 59 -0.56 9.66 4.79
CA ILE A 59 0.04 8.81 3.75
C ILE A 59 0.37 9.67 2.53
N ASP A 60 1.61 9.64 2.07
CA ASP A 60 2.04 10.40 0.90
C ASP A 60 1.51 9.76 -0.38
N ILE A 61 1.63 8.44 -0.48
CA ILE A 61 1.19 7.67 -1.64
C ILE A 61 0.74 6.27 -1.23
N THR A 62 -0.33 5.78 -1.84
CA THR A 62 -0.77 4.38 -1.73
C THR A 62 -0.74 3.74 -3.11
N ILE A 63 -0.22 2.51 -3.18
CA ILE A 63 -0.38 1.63 -4.33
C ILE A 63 -1.27 0.47 -3.90
N ASP A 64 -2.38 0.27 -4.60
CA ASP A 64 -3.35 -0.80 -4.30
C ASP A 64 -3.87 -1.44 -5.59
N GLY A 65 -4.50 -2.61 -5.50
CA GLY A 65 -5.14 -3.23 -6.66
C GLY A 65 -6.56 -2.72 -6.88
N ALA A 66 -7.12 -2.96 -8.07
CA ALA A 66 -8.55 -2.82 -8.32
C ALA A 66 -9.12 -4.10 -8.96
N ASP A 67 -10.35 -4.46 -8.64
CA ASP A 67 -11.03 -5.59 -9.29
C ASP A 67 -11.47 -5.19 -10.72
N GLU A 68 -11.96 -3.96 -10.87
CA GLU A 68 -12.27 -3.34 -12.17
C GLU A 68 -11.99 -1.82 -12.12
N VAL A 69 -11.61 -1.25 -13.26
CA VAL A 69 -11.40 0.20 -13.42
C VAL A 69 -12.06 0.67 -14.72
N ASP A 70 -12.86 1.73 -14.64
CA ASP A 70 -13.47 2.35 -15.82
C ASP A 70 -12.58 3.45 -16.45
N PRO A 71 -12.90 3.96 -17.66
CA PRO A 71 -12.10 5.02 -18.30
C PRO A 71 -12.07 6.36 -17.54
N GLN A 72 -12.95 6.57 -16.57
CA GLN A 72 -12.97 7.75 -15.69
C GLN A 72 -12.18 7.55 -14.40
N LEU A 73 -11.50 6.40 -14.25
CA LEU A 73 -10.73 6.00 -13.07
C LEU A 73 -11.59 5.74 -11.83
N ASN A 74 -12.86 5.37 -12.01
CA ASN A 74 -13.63 4.77 -10.93
C ASN A 74 -13.26 3.29 -10.80
N GLY A 75 -13.02 2.84 -9.56
CA GLY A 75 -12.62 1.47 -9.27
C GLY A 75 -13.68 0.69 -8.49
N ILE A 76 -13.93 -0.56 -8.90
CA ILE A 76 -14.57 -1.58 -8.06
C ILE A 76 -13.46 -2.31 -7.30
N LYS A 77 -13.65 -2.44 -5.99
CA LYS A 77 -12.71 -3.10 -5.07
C LYS A 77 -13.48 -3.91 -4.04
N GLY A 78 -12.79 -4.87 -3.44
CA GLY A 78 -13.29 -5.66 -2.32
C GLY A 78 -13.37 -7.16 -2.58
N GLY A 79 -12.94 -7.64 -3.75
CA GLY A 79 -12.81 -9.08 -4.04
C GLY A 79 -11.93 -9.80 -3.01
N GLY A 80 -10.94 -9.12 -2.42
CA GLY A 80 -10.09 -9.62 -1.34
C GLY A 80 -10.61 -9.40 0.09
N ALA A 81 -11.84 -8.94 0.26
CA ALA A 81 -12.48 -8.68 1.56
C ALA A 81 -11.77 -7.65 2.48
N ALA A 82 -10.89 -6.79 1.93
CA ALA A 82 -10.17 -5.75 2.67
C ALA A 82 -10.73 -4.32 2.49
N LEU A 83 -11.83 -4.17 1.73
CA LEU A 83 -12.35 -2.88 1.25
C LEU A 83 -12.51 -1.80 2.33
N PHE A 84 -12.94 -2.18 3.53
CA PHE A 84 -13.15 -1.23 4.62
C PHE A 84 -11.85 -0.51 4.99
N TYR A 85 -10.77 -1.25 5.19
CA TYR A 85 -9.46 -0.69 5.53
C TYR A 85 -8.84 0.06 4.34
N GLU A 86 -8.99 -0.48 3.13
CA GLU A 86 -8.55 0.20 1.89
C GLU A 86 -9.19 1.59 1.74
N LYS A 87 -10.47 1.74 2.07
CA LYS A 87 -11.17 3.03 2.02
C LYS A 87 -10.89 3.94 3.21
N LEU A 88 -10.64 3.41 4.40
CA LEU A 88 -10.43 4.20 5.62
C LEU A 88 -9.27 5.19 5.43
N TRP A 89 -8.21 4.75 4.76
CA TRP A 89 -7.00 5.52 4.53
C TRP A 89 -7.17 6.70 3.58
N ARG A 90 -8.11 6.62 2.64
CA ARG A 90 -8.30 7.65 1.62
C ARG A 90 -8.56 9.04 2.19
N LYS A 91 -9.04 9.15 3.44
CA LYS A 91 -9.23 10.44 4.12
C LYS A 91 -7.92 11.12 4.52
N HIS A 92 -6.83 10.38 4.65
CA HIS A 92 -5.52 10.86 5.11
C HIS A 92 -4.44 10.78 4.03
N LEU A 93 -4.85 10.61 2.78
CA LEU A 93 -3.98 10.30 1.65
C LEU A 93 -3.79 11.50 0.72
N LYS A 94 -2.53 11.77 0.33
CA LYS A 94 -2.21 12.81 -0.65
C LYS A 94 -2.34 12.31 -2.09
N LYS A 95 -1.94 11.07 -2.38
CA LYS A 95 -2.00 10.46 -3.72
C LYS A 95 -2.38 8.98 -3.68
N TYR A 96 -3.28 8.57 -4.56
CA TYR A 96 -3.75 7.19 -4.69
C TYR A 96 -3.48 6.68 -6.10
N LEU A 97 -2.93 5.46 -6.22
CA LEU A 97 -2.69 4.79 -7.50
C LEU A 97 -3.17 3.34 -7.40
N ASP A 98 -3.96 2.91 -8.39
CA ASP A 98 -4.28 1.51 -8.59
C ASP A 98 -3.25 0.85 -9.54
N CYS A 99 -2.88 -0.40 -9.25
CA CYS A 99 -1.92 -1.22 -10.01
C CYS A 99 -2.60 -2.41 -10.70
#